data_AF-A0A9D1N1Y0-F1
#
_entry.id   AF-A0A9D1N1Y0-F1
#
_cell.length_a   1.000
_cell.length_b   1.000
_cell.length_c   1.000
_cell.angle_alpha   90.00
_cell.angle_beta   90.00
_cell.angle_gamma   90.00
#
_symmetry.space_group_name_H-M   'P 1'
#
loop_
_entity.id
_entity.type
_entity.pdbx_description
1 polymer ?
#
loop_
_entity_poly.entity_id
_entity_poly.type
_entity_poly.pdbx_seq_one_letter_code
_entity_poly.pdbx_strand_id
1 'polypeptide(L)'
;MIKDILNKPYTIKIDNDVYTLDYDNKGYAQLEQFTGKGLFKLYDDFVVNNNLCYQHCVDIVCCAMMKNHTAGEIAKARIAFNEKQYLFFENIAPITMAFVEPLTPPKILEKSAKFKEDEIKKKKQMKKAKN
;
A
#
# COMPACT_ATOMS: atom_id res chain seq x y z
N MET A 1 -3.20 10.17 22.46
CA MET A 1 -2.24 9.65 21.46
C MET A 1 -2.84 8.39 20.86
N ILE A 2 -3.25 8.44 19.59
CA ILE A 2 -3.63 7.24 18.84
C ILE A 2 -2.35 6.41 18.74
N LYS A 3 -2.24 5.35 19.56
CA LYS A 3 -1.14 4.39 19.50
C LYS A 3 -1.13 3.83 18.08
N ASP A 4 -0.08 4.21 17.36
CA ASP A 4 0.46 3.60 16.15
C ASP A 4 -0.57 2.87 15.30
N ILE A 5 -1.18 3.65 14.40
CA ILE A 5 -1.63 3.10 13.13
C ILE A 5 -0.50 2.18 12.65
N LEU A 6 -0.80 0.90 12.42
CA LEU A 6 0.13 -0.16 12.02
C LEU A 6 0.76 0.17 10.66
N ASN A 7 1.64 1.15 10.68
CA ASN A 7 2.26 1.71 9.51
C ASN A 7 3.56 0.95 9.30
N LYS A 8 3.50 -0.01 8.39
CA LYS A 8 4.63 -0.84 8.02
C LYS A 8 5.24 -0.29 6.73
N PRO A 9 6.54 -0.02 6.68
CA PRO A 9 7.17 0.39 5.44
C PRO A 9 7.16 -0.77 4.44
N TYR A 10 6.82 -0.45 3.21
CA TYR A 10 6.91 -1.33 2.05
C TYR A 10 8.03 -0.87 1.14
N THR A 11 8.53 -1.75 0.28
CA THR A 11 9.52 -1.39 -0.73
C THR A 11 9.01 -1.78 -2.09
N ILE A 12 9.31 -0.94 -3.08
CA ILE A 12 9.01 -1.17 -4.48
C ILE A 12 10.27 -0.97 -5.30
N LYS A 13 10.33 -1.60 -6.46
CA LYS A 13 11.45 -1.45 -7.39
C LYS A 13 10.95 -0.81 -8.67
N ILE A 14 11.58 0.30 -9.04
CA ILE A 14 11.31 1.04 -10.28
C ILE A 14 12.62 1.06 -11.05
N ASP A 15 12.65 0.37 -12.19
CA ASP A 15 13.88 0.10 -12.94
C ASP A 15 14.96 -0.54 -12.03
N ASN A 16 16.06 0.18 -11.74
CA ASN A 16 17.14 -0.30 -10.89
C ASN A 16 17.12 0.28 -9.46
N ASP A 17 16.20 1.20 -9.18
CA ASP A 17 16.14 1.93 -7.92
C ASP A 17 15.08 1.32 -6.98
N VAL A 18 15.35 1.36 -5.67
CA VAL A 18 14.47 0.86 -4.63
C VAL A 18 13.87 2.02 -3.86
N TYR A 19 12.54 2.04 -3.76
CA TYR A 19 11.80 3.08 -3.08
C TYR A 19 11.03 2.51 -1.89
N THR A 20 11.24 3.10 -0.72
CA THR A 20 10.43 2.85 0.49
C THR A 20 9.11 3.62 0.44
N LEU A 21 8.00 2.90 0.61
CA LEU A 21 6.66 3.44 0.76
C LEU A 21 6.25 3.38 2.24
N ASP A 22 5.80 4.50 2.78
CA ASP A 22 5.30 4.61 4.15
C ASP A 22 4.09 5.55 4.18
N TYR A 23 3.09 5.25 5.00
CA TYR A 23 1.85 6.01 4.97
C TYR A 23 2.03 7.43 5.51
N ASP A 24 1.82 8.45 4.68
CA ASP A 24 1.94 9.84 5.08
C ASP A 24 0.59 10.55 5.19
N ASN A 25 0.15 10.80 6.43
CA ASN A 25 -1.09 11.52 6.70
C ASN A 25 -1.15 12.88 6.00
N LYS A 26 -0.02 13.59 5.88
CA LYS A 26 0.00 14.92 5.26
C LYS A 26 -0.16 14.83 3.74
N GLY A 27 0.60 13.95 3.09
CA GLY A 27 0.49 13.68 1.66
C GLY A 27 -0.90 13.21 1.27
N TYR A 28 -1.50 12.29 2.02
CA TYR A 28 -2.85 11.81 1.72
C TYR A 28 -3.93 12.86 1.98
N ALA A 29 -3.80 13.71 3.01
CA ALA A 29 -4.73 14.83 3.22
C ALA A 29 -4.69 15.84 2.06
N GLN A 30 -3.51 16.08 1.47
CA GLN A 30 -3.40 16.90 0.27
C GLN A 30 -4.05 16.21 -0.94
N LEU A 31 -3.87 14.90 -1.09
CA LEU A 31 -4.52 14.13 -2.14
C LEU A 31 -6.06 14.19 -2.05
N GLU A 32 -6.63 14.15 -0.85
CA GLU A 32 -8.07 14.34 -0.65
C GLU A 32 -8.55 15.71 -1.16
N GLN A 33 -7.78 16.78 -0.88
CA GLN A 33 -8.09 18.12 -1.36
C GLN A 33 -8.03 18.23 -2.88
N PHE A 34 -7.01 17.64 -3.51
CA PHE A 34 -6.84 17.70 -4.97
C PHE A 34 -7.88 16.86 -5.72
N THR A 35 -8.25 15.70 -5.19
CA THR A 35 -9.19 14.79 -5.85
C THR A 35 -10.66 15.11 -5.53
N GLY A 36 -10.92 15.92 -4.49
CA GLY A 36 -12.26 16.15 -3.96
C GLY A 36 -12.90 14.89 -3.34
N LYS A 37 -12.12 13.82 -3.15
CA LYS A 37 -12.57 12.54 -2.62
C LYS A 37 -11.97 12.34 -1.23
N GLY A 38 -12.80 11.94 -0.27
CA GLY A 38 -12.30 11.51 1.03
C GLY A 38 -11.45 10.24 0.91
N LEU A 39 -10.59 10.02 1.88
CA LEU A 39 -9.61 8.92 1.95
C LEU A 39 -10.27 7.54 1.84
N PHE A 40 -11.43 7.33 2.48
CA PHE A 40 -12.20 6.10 2.35
C PHE A 40 -12.79 5.92 0.95
N LYS A 41 -13.16 7.01 0.26
CA LYS A 41 -13.62 6.93 -1.13
C LYS A 41 -12.46 6.59 -2.07
N LEU A 42 -11.28 7.14 -1.83
CA LEU A 42 -10.05 6.78 -2.54
C LEU A 42 -9.70 5.30 -2.32
N TYR A 43 -9.83 4.81 -1.08
CA TYR A 43 -9.70 3.39 -0.75
C TYR A 43 -10.68 2.51 -1.54
N ASP A 44 -11.98 2.83 -1.51
CA ASP A 44 -12.99 2.05 -2.21
C ASP A 44 -12.74 2.03 -3.72
N ASP A 45 -12.41 3.19 -4.30
CA ASP A 45 -12.14 3.30 -5.75
C ASP A 45 -10.85 2.58 -6.16
N PHE A 46 -9.86 2.55 -5.29
CA PHE A 46 -8.57 1.92 -5.57
C PHE A 46 -8.60 0.39 -5.40
N VAL A 47 -9.25 -0.10 -4.34
CA VAL A 47 -9.13 -1.51 -3.90
C VAL A 47 -10.37 -2.32 -4.27
N VAL A 48 -11.56 -1.74 -4.16
CA VAL A 48 -12.83 -2.48 -4.25
C VAL A 48 -13.45 -2.33 -5.63
N ASN A 49 -13.62 -1.09 -6.08
CA ASN A 49 -14.35 -0.78 -7.31
C ASN A 49 -13.44 -0.74 -8.55
N ASN A 50 -12.12 -0.68 -8.36
CA ASN A 50 -11.15 -0.49 -9.43
C ASN A 50 -11.55 0.65 -10.41
N ASN A 51 -12.02 1.75 -9.84
CA ASN A 51 -12.61 2.90 -10.55
C ASN A 51 -11.80 4.17 -10.31
N LEU A 52 -10.53 4.01 -9.97
CA LEU A 52 -9.59 5.10 -9.82
C LEU A 52 -8.81 5.29 -11.13
N CYS A 53 -8.75 6.52 -11.63
CA CYS A 53 -7.94 6.80 -12.81
C CYS A 53 -6.45 6.58 -12.49
N TYR A 54 -5.68 6.19 -13.50
CA TYR A 54 -4.27 5.81 -13.32
C TYR A 54 -3.43 6.93 -12.68
N GLN A 55 -3.70 8.20 -13.00
CA GLN A 55 -2.95 9.32 -12.41
C GLN A 55 -3.12 9.38 -10.88
N HIS A 56 -4.34 9.19 -10.38
CA HIS A 56 -4.57 9.12 -8.93
C HIS A 56 -3.91 7.89 -8.30
N CYS A 57 -3.78 6.77 -9.03
CA CYS A 57 -3.00 5.63 -8.57
C CYS A 57 -1.51 5.99 -8.40
N VAL A 58 -0.94 6.72 -9.36
CA VAL A 58 0.44 7.24 -9.26
C VAL A 58 0.58 8.25 -8.12
N ASP A 59 -0.42 9.09 -7.90
CA ASP A 59 -0.44 10.04 -6.78
C ASP A 59 -0.43 9.34 -5.43
N ILE A 60 -1.21 8.27 -5.24
CA ILE A 60 -1.19 7.44 -4.03
C ILE A 60 0.22 6.94 -3.74
N VAL A 61 0.91 6.41 -4.74
CA VAL A 61 2.29 5.93 -4.59
C VAL A 61 3.24 7.06 -4.22
N CYS A 62 3.12 8.21 -4.88
CA CYS A 62 3.97 9.37 -4.61
C CYS A 62 3.76 9.90 -3.18
N CYS A 63 2.51 9.93 -2.69
CA CYS A 63 2.20 10.28 -1.30
C CYS A 63 2.91 9.34 -0.32
N ALA A 64 2.90 8.03 -0.60
CA ALA A 64 3.60 7.05 0.23
C ALA A 64 5.14 7.22 0.23
N MET A 65 5.73 7.87 -0.77
CA MET A 65 7.17 8.12 -0.82
C MET A 65 7.62 9.34 -0.01
N MET A 66 6.71 10.28 0.30
CA MET A 66 7.04 11.62 0.81
C MET A 66 7.85 11.64 2.11
N LYS A 67 7.73 10.60 2.94
CA LYS A 67 8.47 10.50 4.21
C LYS A 67 9.94 10.11 4.05
N ASN A 68 10.26 9.36 3.00
CA ASN A 68 11.57 8.70 2.87
C ASN A 68 12.38 9.18 1.67
N HIS A 69 11.76 9.93 0.76
CA HIS A 69 12.37 10.34 -0.51
C HIS A 69 12.23 11.83 -0.75
N THR A 70 13.21 12.39 -1.43
CA THR A 70 13.23 13.78 -1.87
C THR A 70 12.23 14.02 -3.01
N ALA A 71 11.86 15.28 -3.21
CA ALA A 71 10.99 15.66 -4.33
C ALA A 71 11.56 15.25 -5.71
N GLY A 72 12.89 15.26 -5.87
CA GLY A 72 13.55 14.83 -7.11
C GLY A 72 13.41 13.32 -7.36
N GLU A 73 13.58 12.49 -6.33
CA GLU A 73 13.40 11.05 -6.42
C GLU A 73 11.95 10.67 -6.74
N ILE A 74 10.99 11.36 -6.10
CA ILE A 74 9.55 11.16 -6.33
C ILE A 74 9.18 11.59 -7.76
N ALA A 75 9.71 12.70 -8.25
CA ALA A 75 9.47 13.15 -9.63
C ALA A 75 10.00 12.13 -10.65
N LYS A 76 11.20 11.57 -10.42
CA LYS A 76 11.76 10.49 -11.25
C LYS A 76 10.87 9.24 -11.25
N ALA A 77 10.42 8.80 -10.09
CA ALA A 77 9.50 7.66 -9.97
C ALA A 77 8.18 7.91 -10.71
N ARG A 78 7.61 9.12 -10.57
CA ARG A 78 6.38 9.53 -11.27
C ARG A 78 6.54 9.48 -12.80
N ILE A 79 7.67 9.99 -13.32
CA ILE A 79 7.97 9.92 -14.75
C ILE A 79 8.03 8.46 -15.20
N ALA A 80 8.75 7.61 -14.48
CA ALA A 80 8.85 6.19 -14.78
C ALA A 80 7.48 5.49 -14.80
N PHE A 81 6.60 5.76 -13.84
CA PHE A 81 5.24 5.20 -13.84
C PHE A 81 4.37 5.69 -15.01
N ASN A 82 4.56 6.93 -15.45
CA ASN A 82 3.81 7.47 -16.59
C ASN A 82 4.30 6.93 -17.93
N GLU A 83 5.61 6.71 -18.08
CA GLU A 83 6.20 6.13 -19.28
C GLU A 83 5.98 4.61 -19.36
N LYS A 84 6.04 3.93 -18.21
CA LYS A 84 6.05 2.46 -18.09
C LYS A 84 4.99 2.02 -17.09
N GLN A 85 3.72 2.01 -17.52
CA GLN A 85 2.61 1.67 -16.63
C GLN A 85 2.71 0.27 -16.01
N TYR A 86 3.39 -0.67 -16.68
CA TYR A 86 3.62 -2.02 -16.16
C TYR A 86 4.37 -2.02 -14.82
N LEU A 87 5.24 -1.02 -14.55
CA LEU A 87 5.96 -0.91 -13.28
C LEU A 87 5.01 -0.74 -12.09
N PHE A 88 3.87 -0.09 -12.30
CA PHE A 88 2.84 0.02 -11.28
C PHE A 88 2.24 -1.35 -10.95
N PHE A 89 1.91 -2.13 -11.98
CA PHE A 89 1.33 -3.46 -11.82
C PHE A 89 2.31 -4.48 -11.22
N GLU A 90 3.60 -4.40 -11.55
CA GLU A 90 4.65 -5.22 -10.92
C GLU A 90 4.75 -4.95 -9.41
N ASN A 91 4.43 -3.73 -8.99
CA ASN A 91 4.51 -3.29 -7.60
C ASN A 91 3.12 -3.11 -6.94
N ILE A 92 2.03 -3.59 -7.56
CA ILE A 92 0.67 -3.33 -7.08
C ILE A 92 0.46 -3.79 -5.64
N ALA A 93 0.98 -4.98 -5.28
CA ALA A 93 0.82 -5.54 -3.95
C ALA A 93 1.44 -4.66 -2.83
N PRO A 94 2.75 -4.32 -2.87
CA PRO A 94 3.32 -3.42 -1.87
C PRO A 94 2.71 -2.01 -1.89
N ILE A 95 2.30 -1.50 -3.06
CA ILE A 95 1.59 -0.21 -3.18
C ILE A 95 0.26 -0.25 -2.43
N THR A 96 -0.57 -1.25 -2.72
CA THR A 96 -1.86 -1.43 -2.06
C THR A 96 -1.69 -1.59 -0.56
N MET A 97 -0.74 -2.41 -0.11
CA MET A 97 -0.54 -2.65 1.31
C MET A 97 -0.09 -1.39 2.07
N ALA A 98 0.80 -0.58 1.47
CA ALA A 98 1.25 0.69 2.06
C ALA A 98 0.11 1.70 2.25
N PHE A 99 -0.93 1.63 1.42
CA PHE A 99 -2.10 2.49 1.54
C PHE A 99 -3.17 1.92 2.46
N VAL A 100 -3.41 0.60 2.42
CA VAL A 100 -4.57 -0.06 3.05
C VAL A 100 -4.35 -0.44 4.51
N GLU A 101 -3.19 -1.01 4.87
CA GLU A 101 -2.95 -1.46 6.25
C GLU A 101 -3.15 -0.35 7.29
N PRO A 102 -2.68 0.88 7.06
CA PRO A 102 -2.88 2.01 7.98
C PRO A 102 -4.36 2.40 8.16
N LEU A 103 -5.19 2.17 7.15
CA LEU A 103 -6.62 2.46 7.18
C LEU A 103 -7.43 1.33 7.82
N THR A 104 -6.81 0.16 8.01
CA THR A 104 -7.48 -1.01 8.53
C THR A 104 -7.42 -1.03 10.06
N PRO A 105 -8.57 -1.09 10.77
CA PRO A 105 -8.59 -1.19 12.22
C PRO A 105 -7.72 -2.35 12.75
N PRO A 106 -6.91 -2.14 13.81
CA PRO A 106 -6.01 -3.17 14.36
C PRO A 106 -6.71 -4.49 14.71
N LYS A 107 -7.95 -4.44 15.20
CA LYS A 107 -8.76 -5.62 15.54
C LYS A 107 -9.04 -6.54 14.34
N ILE A 108 -9.06 -5.99 13.12
CA ILE A 108 -9.26 -6.75 11.88
C ILE A 108 -7.93 -7.40 11.45
N LEU A 109 -6.82 -6.67 11.58
CA LEU A 109 -5.47 -7.17 11.28
C LEU A 109 -5.06 -8.31 12.25
N GLU A 110 -5.39 -8.20 13.53
CA GLU A 110 -5.14 -9.27 14.52
C GLU A 110 -5.95 -10.53 14.23
N LYS A 111 -7.20 -10.39 13.77
CA LYS A 111 -8.03 -11.55 13.36
C LYS A 111 -7.43 -12.23 12.15
N SER A 112 -7.04 -11.48 11.11
CA SER A 112 -6.47 -12.07 9.89
C SER A 112 -5.11 -12.74 10.16
N ALA A 113 -4.29 -12.21 11.06
CA ALA A 113 -3.05 -12.85 11.51
C ALA A 113 -3.31 -14.18 12.23
N LYS A 114 -4.28 -14.23 13.16
CA LYS A 114 -4.69 -15.46 13.85
C LYS A 114 -5.21 -16.52 12.88
N PHE A 115 -6.01 -16.14 11.89
CA PHE A 115 -6.50 -17.06 10.85
C PHE A 115 -5.32 -17.69 10.07
N LYS A 116 -4.31 -16.91 9.69
CA LYS A 116 -3.12 -17.44 8.99
C LYS A 116 -2.31 -18.40 9.86
N GLU A 117 -2.13 -18.11 11.15
CA GLU A 117 -1.44 -19.02 12.07
C GLU A 117 -2.18 -20.35 12.24
N ASP A 118 -3.50 -20.31 12.36
CA ASP A 118 -4.32 -21.51 12.55
C ASP A 118 -4.34 -22.40 11.28
N GLU A 119 -4.32 -21.81 10.09
CA GLU A 119 -4.13 -22.57 8.84
C GLU A 119 -2.76 -23.26 8.76
N ILE A 120 -1.69 -22.55 9.17
CA ILE A 120 -0.32 -23.12 9.17
C ILE A 120 -0.24 -24.28 10.17
N LYS A 121 -0.86 -24.14 11.35
CA LYS A 121 -0.94 -25.21 12.36
C LYS A 121 -1.72 -26.42 11.84
N LYS A 122 -2.88 -26.22 11.20
CA LYS A 122 -3.67 -27.29 10.56
C LYS A 122 -2.87 -28.03 9.46
N LYS A 123 -2.18 -27.30 8.58
CA LYS A 123 -1.33 -27.88 7.53
C LYS A 123 -0.17 -28.70 8.11
N LYS A 124 0.45 -28.25 9.22
CA LYS A 124 1.52 -29.00 9.91
C LYS A 124 1.00 -30.28 10.59
N GLN A 125 -0.19 -30.25 11.18
CA GLN A 125 -0.81 -31.44 11.78
C GLN A 125 -1.18 -32.49 10.72
N MET A 126 -1.74 -32.08 9.58
CA MET A 126 -2.04 -33.00 8.48
C MET A 126 -0.81 -33.66 7.86
N LYS A 127 0.34 -32.97 7.79
CA LYS A 127 1.61 -33.58 7.35
C LYS A 127 2.16 -34.61 8.33
N LYS A 128 1.98 -34.41 9.63
CA LYS A 128 2.39 -35.38 10.67
C LYS A 128 1.52 -36.64 10.69
N ALA A 129 0.26 -36.55 10.30
CA ALA A 129 -0.67 -37.69 10.28
C ALA A 129 -0.52 -38.60 9.03
N LYS A 130 0.32 -38.22 8.06
CA LYS A 130 0.57 -38.97 6.81
C LYS A 130 1.93 -39.68 6.76
N ASN A 131 2.70 -39.63 7.85
CA ASN A 131 3.97 -40.35 8.02
C ASN A 131 3.80 -41.46 9.05
#